data_AF-A0A6M0A1P5-F1
#
_entry.id   AF-A0A6M0A1P5-F1
#
_cell.length_a   1.000
_cell.length_b   1.000
_cell.length_c   1.000
_cell.angle_alpha   90.00
_cell.angle_beta   90.00
_cell.angle_gamma   90.00
#
_symmetry.space_group_name_H-M   'P 1'
#
loop_
_entity.id
_entity.type
_entity.pdbx_description
1 polymer ?
#
loop_
_entity_poly.entity_id
_entity_poly.type
_entity_poly.pdbx_seq_one_letter_code
_entity_poly.pdbx_strand_id
1 'polypeptide(L)' 'MTDFLHKLSTKIIRENQTVVLEDLNVSGMVKNRKLSRAISDLGWRQFRTLLDGIAEKYGRDFRVISR' A
#
# COMPACT_ATOMS: atom_id res chain seq x y z
N MET A 1 6.19 -6.37 -13.04
CA MET A 1 5.28 -5.29 -12.58
C MET A 1 4.78 -5.57 -11.16
N THR A 2 4.23 -6.77 -10.88
CA THR A 2 3.83 -7.24 -9.54
C THR A 2 4.97 -7.20 -8.49
N ASP A 3 6.20 -7.48 -8.92
CA ASP A 3 7.39 -7.50 -8.05
C ASP A 3 7.63 -6.17 -7.31
N PHE A 4 7.39 -5.03 -7.97
CA PHE A 4 7.58 -3.73 -7.34
C PHE A 4 6.55 -3.50 -6.22
N LEU A 5 5.26 -3.75 -6.47
CA LEU A 5 4.25 -3.59 -5.43
C LEU A 5 4.48 -4.57 -4.27
N HIS A 6 4.86 -5.81 -4.56
CA HIS A 6 5.20 -6.78 -3.51
C HIS A 6 6.38 -6.31 -2.66
N LYS A 7 7.45 -5.81 -3.27
CA LYS A 7 8.61 -5.27 -2.53
C LYS A 7 8.22 -4.04 -1.72
N LEU A 8 7.45 -3.13 -2.30
CA LEU A 8 6.99 -1.91 -1.64
C LEU A 8 6.06 -2.21 -0.46
N SER A 9 5.03 -3.04 -0.65
CA SER A 9 4.10 -3.42 0.42
C SER A 9 4.82 -4.18 1.54
N THR A 10 5.72 -5.10 1.18
CA THR A 10 6.56 -5.80 2.15
C THR A 10 7.43 -4.84 2.95
N LYS A 11 8.06 -3.87 2.29
CA LYS A 11 8.88 -2.86 2.96
C LYS A 11 8.05 -2.04 3.96
N ILE A 12 6.91 -1.51 3.51
CA ILE A 12 6.01 -0.70 4.34
C ILE A 12 5.56 -1.46 5.59
N ILE A 13 5.09 -2.70 5.43
CA ILE A 13 4.63 -3.51 6.56
C ILE A 13 5.80 -3.89 7.49
N ARG A 14 6.97 -4.25 6.96
CA ARG A 14 8.09 -4.68 7.80
C ARG A 14 8.67 -3.56 8.65
N GLU A 15 8.74 -2.35 8.09
CA GLU A 15 9.33 -1.17 8.72
C GLU A 15 8.40 -0.47 9.71
N ASN A 16 7.10 -0.81 9.74
CA ASN A 16 6.10 -0.15 10.58
C ASN A 16 5.33 -1.15 11.44
N GLN A 17 5.04 -0.80 12.70
CA GLN A 17 4.21 -1.63 13.59
C GLN A 17 2.72 -1.53 13.25
N THR A 18 2.30 -0.32 12.88
CA THR A 18 0.93 -0.01 12.48
C THR A 18 0.96 0.77 11.17
N VAL A 19 0.11 0.39 10.23
CA VAL A 19 -0.07 1.07 8.95
C VAL A 19 -1.54 1.45 8.81
N VAL A 20 -1.81 2.75 8.81
CA VAL A 20 -3.14 3.29 8.58
C VAL A 20 -3.23 3.78 7.15
N LEU A 21 -4.16 3.21 6.41
CA LEU A 21 -4.47 3.57 5.05
C LEU A 21 -5.75 4.41 5.06
N GLU A 22 -5.62 5.72 4.96
CA GLU A 22 -6.80 6.56 4.69
C GLU A 22 -7.37 6.23 3.31
N ASP A 23 -8.58 6.69 2.99
CA ASP A 23 -9.04 6.82 1.61
C ASP A 23 -8.09 7.80 0.94
N LEU A 24 -6.95 7.25 0.53
CA LEU A 24 -5.77 8.01 0.18
C LEU A 24 -6.23 8.89 -0.94
N ASN A 25 -5.90 10.16 -0.81
CA ASN A 25 -6.02 11.10 -1.89
C ASN A 25 -5.26 10.50 -3.10
N VAL A 26 -5.94 9.65 -3.90
CA VAL A 26 -5.36 8.88 -5.00
C VAL A 26 -4.81 9.89 -5.99
N SER A 27 -5.50 11.03 -6.13
CA SER A 27 -5.02 12.18 -6.89
C SER A 27 -3.68 12.72 -6.38
N GLY A 28 -3.44 12.74 -5.06
CA GLY A 28 -2.16 13.10 -4.44
C GLY A 28 -1.07 12.05 -4.64
N MET A 29 -1.42 10.76 -4.61
CA MET A 29 -0.46 9.68 -4.85
C MET A 29 -0.07 9.57 -6.33
N VAL A 30 -1.01 9.79 -7.24
CA VAL A 30 -0.75 9.87 -8.69
C VAL A 30 0.12 11.09 -9.03
N LYS A 31 0.13 12.13 -8.19
CA LYS A 31 1.08 13.25 -8.29
C LYS A 31 2.49 12.90 -7.78
N ASN A 32 2.65 11.89 -6.92
CA ASN A 32 3.96 11.45 -6.43
C ASN A 32 4.66 10.57 -7.48
N ARG A 33 5.67 11.12 -8.18
CA ARG A 33 6.39 10.42 -9.26
C ARG A 33 6.96 9.04 -8.90
N LYS A 34 7.25 8.76 -7.62
CA LYS A 34 7.80 7.46 -7.19
C LYS A 34 6.72 6.39 -7.05
N LEU A 35 5.49 6.79 -6.71
CA LEU A 35 4.39 5.87 -6.39
C LEU A 35 3.33 5.86 -7.50
N SER A 36 3.19 6.96 -8.24
CA SER A 36 2.15 7.18 -9.23
C SER A 36 2.15 6.13 -10.32
N ARG A 37 3.30 5.83 -10.90
CA ARG A 37 3.41 4.82 -11.96
C ARG A 37 2.98 3.44 -11.47
N ALA A 38 3.47 3.02 -10.31
CA ALA A 38 3.15 1.72 -9.74
C ALA A 38 1.66 1.60 -9.34
N ILE A 39 1.07 2.67 -8.79
CA ILE A 39 -0.33 2.66 -8.36
C ILE A 39 -1.28 2.77 -9.55
N SER A 40 -0.93 3.56 -10.56
CA SER A 40 -1.71 3.71 -11.79
C SER A 40 -1.67 2.44 -12.65
N ASP A 41 -0.51 1.79 -12.79
CA ASP A 41 -0.35 0.62 -13.68
C ASP A 41 -0.93 -0.68 -13.10
N LEU A 42 -0.99 -0.82 -11.77
CA LEU A 42 -1.36 -2.08 -11.10
C LEU A 42 -2.65 -2.00 -10.27
N GLY A 43 -3.16 -0.80 -10.07
CA GLY A 43 -4.44 -0.56 -9.42
C GLY A 43 -4.35 -0.47 -7.90
N TRP A 44 -4.94 0.59 -7.36
CA TRP A 44 -5.01 0.87 -5.93
C TRP A 44 -5.65 -0.27 -5.10
N ARG A 45 -6.58 -1.03 -5.69
CA ARG A 45 -7.21 -2.18 -5.03
C ARG A 45 -6.22 -3.32 -4.78
N GLN A 46 -5.37 -3.67 -5.76
CA GLN A 46 -4.40 -4.75 -5.61
C GLN A 46 -3.35 -4.41 -4.55
N PHE A 47 -2.90 -3.16 -4.50
CA PHE A 47 -1.97 -2.72 -3.47
C PHE A 47 -2.57 -2.80 -2.06
N ARG A 48 -3.86 -2.48 -1.91
CA ARG A 48 -4.59 -2.66 -0.65
C ARG A 48 -4.60 -4.12 -0.20
N THR A 49 -4.97 -5.04 -1.09
CA THR A 49 -4.96 -6.48 -0.80
C THR A 49 -3.58 -6.99 -0.40
N LEU A 50 -2.52 -6.48 -1.04
CA LEU A 50 -1.15 -6.84 -0.70
C LEU A 50 -0.74 -6.36 0.70
N LEU A 51 -1.09 -5.12 1.07
CA LEU A 51 -0.79 -4.60 2.40
C LEU A 51 -1.49 -5.41 3.48
N ASP A 52 -2.77 -5.74 3.28
CA ASP A 52 -3.58 -6.50 4.22
C ASP A 52 -3.01 -7.91 4.47
N GLY A 53 -2.80 -8.69 3.40
CA GLY A 53 -2.28 -10.05 3.54
C GLY A 53 -0.84 -10.12 4.07
N ILE A 54 -0.01 -9.11 3.77
CA ILE A 54 1.34 -9.03 4.33
C ILE A 54 1.31 -8.58 5.79
N ALA A 55 0.42 -7.66 6.16
CA ALA A 55 0.23 -7.24 7.54
C ALA A 55 -0.16 -8.41 8.43
N GLU A 56 -1.15 -9.20 8.00
CA GLU A 56 -1.55 -10.44 8.68
C GLU A 56 -0.36 -11.40 8.82
N LYS A 57 0.39 -11.63 7.73
CA LYS A 57 1.57 -12.50 7.74
C LYS A 57 2.65 -12.08 8.75
N TYR A 58 2.85 -10.78 8.95
CA TYR A 58 3.89 -10.25 9.85
C TYR A 58 3.34 -9.82 11.21
N GLY A 59 2.07 -10.07 11.51
CA GLY A 59 1.42 -9.65 12.76
C GLY A 59 1.45 -8.13 12.94
N ARG A 60 1.31 -7.38 11.85
CA ARG A 60 1.26 -5.91 11.87
C ARG A 60 -0.17 -5.44 11.82
N ASP A 61 -0.40 -4.31 12.47
CA ASP A 61 -1.72 -3.71 12.55
C ASP A 61 -1.98 -2.87 11.30
N PHE A 62 -2.88 -3.33 10.43
CA PHE A 62 -3.28 -2.62 9.23
C PHE A 62 -4.74 -2.19 9.34
N ARG A 63 -5.00 -0.90 9.18
CA ARG A 63 -6.36 -0.35 9.24
C ARG A 63 -6.63 0.53 8.04
N VAL A 64 -7.79 0.35 7.42
CA VAL A 64 -8.30 1.25 6.40
C VAL A 64 -9.32 2.18 7.04
N ILE A 65 -9.14 3.49 6.89
CA ILE A 65 -10.11 4.48 7.36
C ILE A 65 -10.63 5.33 6.20
N SER A 66 -11.94 5.39 6.06
CA SER A 66 -12.62 6.36 5.19
C SER A 66 -12.81 7.66 5.96
N ARG A 67 -12.45 8.80 5.35
CA ARG A 67 -12.90 10.12 5.83
C ARG A 67 -14.31 10.40 5.36
#